data_AF-L7CEG9-F1
#
_entry.id   AF-L7CEG9-F1
#
_cell.length_a   1.000
_cell.length_b   1.000
_cell.length_c   1.000
_cell.angle_alpha   90.00
_cell.angle_beta   90.00
_cell.angle_gamma   90.00
#
_symmetry.space_group_name_H-M   'P 1'
#
loop_
_entity.id
_entity.type
_entity.pdbx_description
1 polymer ?
#
loop_
_entity_poly.entity_id
_entity_poly.type
_entity_poly.pdbx_seq_one_letter_code
_entity_poly.pdbx_strand_id
1 'polypeptide(L)'
;MIEFPQYGIYPRWPEDGQGWIHPDDVAVVSKLLPGERVVRRESFDGTYYHCRYGKWTFRLRPALWLQIKAEDLDVGDEVETVGLGMERDLFVGEVIGMYYVRRKGRIAYRLRRSDQNIPRLFLREHLRLLSDKQRVRQGEIEHPTPKWNGSGERIGFSD
;
A
#
# COMPACT_ATOMS: atom_id res chain seq x y z
N MET A 1 -23.43 13.25 7.06
CA MET A 1 -22.11 13.46 7.69
C MET A 1 -21.07 12.92 6.74
N ILE A 2 -19.95 13.60 6.52
CA ILE A 2 -18.89 13.07 5.63
C ILE A 2 -18.09 12.05 6.45
N GLU A 3 -18.08 10.80 5.99
CA GLU A 3 -17.28 9.73 6.60
C GLU A 3 -15.94 9.60 5.90
N PHE A 4 -14.89 9.41 6.71
CA PHE A 4 -13.53 9.16 6.27
C PHE A 4 -13.06 7.77 6.75
N PRO A 5 -12.13 7.11 6.04
CA PRO A 5 -11.45 7.58 4.83
C PRO A 5 -12.32 7.55 3.57
N GLN A 6 -12.02 8.43 2.62
CA GLN A 6 -12.62 8.44 1.29
C GLN A 6 -11.57 8.12 0.24
N TYR A 7 -11.94 7.39 -0.81
CA TYR A 7 -11.04 7.03 -1.90
C TYR A 7 -11.52 7.64 -3.21
N GLY A 8 -10.60 8.01 -4.09
CA GLY A 8 -10.95 8.62 -5.36
C GLY A 8 -9.75 9.05 -6.18
N ILE A 9 -10.01 9.61 -7.37
CA ILE A 9 -8.99 10.09 -8.29
C ILE A 9 -9.20 11.55 -8.65
N TYR A 10 -8.12 12.23 -9.02
CA TYR A 10 -8.14 13.55 -9.65
C TYR A 10 -7.72 13.38 -11.12
N PRO A 11 -8.68 13.16 -12.04
CA PRO A 11 -8.36 12.80 -13.42
C PRO A 11 -7.83 13.99 -14.23
N ARG A 12 -8.06 15.22 -13.77
CA ARG A 12 -7.62 16.46 -14.42
C ARG A 12 -7.24 17.52 -13.38
N TRP A 13 -6.44 18.49 -13.81
CA TRP A 13 -6.22 19.73 -13.06
C TRP A 13 -7.51 20.55 -12.98
N PRO A 14 -7.77 21.25 -11.86
CA PRO A 14 -8.71 22.36 -11.83
C PRO A 14 -8.32 23.45 -12.83
N GLU A 15 -9.29 24.24 -13.27
CA GLU A 15 -9.09 25.31 -14.23
C GLU A 15 -8.12 26.38 -13.71
N ASP A 16 -8.20 26.71 -12.42
CA ASP A 16 -7.34 27.71 -11.75
C ASP A 16 -5.89 27.22 -11.50
N GLY A 17 -5.47 26.13 -12.13
CA GLY A 17 -4.11 25.61 -12.05
C GLY A 17 -3.79 24.91 -10.73
N GLN A 18 -2.75 25.36 -10.02
CA GLN A 18 -2.21 24.68 -8.83
C GLN A 18 -2.63 25.32 -7.50
N GLY A 19 -3.42 26.41 -7.50
CA GLY A 19 -3.81 27.14 -6.28
C GLY A 19 -4.66 26.36 -5.27
N TRP A 20 -5.08 25.14 -5.64
CA TRP A 20 -5.77 24.19 -4.78
C TRP A 20 -4.82 23.28 -4.01
N ILE A 21 -3.53 23.23 -4.36
CA ILE A 21 -2.52 22.45 -3.64
C ILE A 21 -1.94 23.31 -2.52
N HIS A 22 -1.67 22.71 -1.35
CA HIS A 22 -0.89 23.41 -0.32
C HIS A 22 0.52 23.76 -0.85
N PRO A 23 1.03 24.98 -0.63
CA PRO A 23 2.32 25.42 -1.20
C PRO A 23 3.48 24.44 -0.98
N ASP A 24 3.62 23.89 0.23
CA ASP A 24 4.69 22.93 0.56
C ASP A 24 4.56 21.57 -0.17
N ASP A 25 3.37 21.24 -0.66
CA ASP A 25 3.06 19.89 -1.17
C ASP A 25 3.08 19.85 -2.70
N VAL A 26 3.27 20.99 -3.38
CA VAL A 26 3.23 21.12 -4.85
C VAL A 26 4.17 20.12 -5.52
N ALA A 27 5.42 20.00 -5.04
CA ALA A 27 6.41 19.12 -5.63
C ALA A 27 6.05 17.62 -5.54
N VAL A 28 5.35 17.22 -4.48
CA VAL A 28 4.88 15.84 -4.31
C VAL A 28 3.64 15.61 -5.18
N VAL A 29 2.69 16.54 -5.15
CA VAL A 29 1.43 16.43 -5.88
C VAL A 29 1.66 16.42 -7.39
N SER A 30 2.54 17.26 -7.93
CA SER A 30 2.85 17.29 -9.37
C SER A 30 3.44 15.98 -9.91
N LYS A 31 3.99 15.11 -9.05
CA LYS A 31 4.47 13.76 -9.44
C LYS A 31 3.36 12.72 -9.45
N LEU A 32 2.31 12.95 -8.67
CA LEU A 32 1.23 11.98 -8.44
C LEU A 32 -0.01 12.28 -9.28
N LEU A 33 -0.36 13.56 -9.42
CA LEU A 33 -1.60 14.08 -10.00
C LEU A 33 -1.35 15.03 -11.17
N PRO A 34 -2.31 15.14 -12.10
CA PRO A 34 -3.53 14.35 -12.20
C PRO A 34 -3.22 12.93 -12.69
N GLY A 35 -4.20 12.04 -12.58
CA GLY A 35 -4.11 10.72 -13.15
C GLY A 35 -5.03 9.71 -12.48
N GLU A 36 -4.76 8.44 -12.76
CA GLU A 36 -5.59 7.32 -12.31
C GLU A 36 -5.20 6.81 -10.92
N ARG A 37 -4.26 7.45 -10.21
CA ARG A 37 -3.84 7.02 -8.87
C ARG A 37 -4.97 7.22 -7.86
N VAL A 38 -5.39 6.13 -7.22
CA VAL A 38 -6.42 6.18 -6.17
C VAL A 38 -5.82 6.81 -4.91
N VAL A 39 -6.25 8.02 -4.59
CA VAL A 39 -5.84 8.78 -3.41
C VAL A 39 -6.82 8.53 -2.27
N ARG A 40 -6.28 8.36 -1.06
CA ARG A 40 -7.05 8.28 0.17
C ARG A 40 -7.11 9.66 0.81
N ARG A 41 -8.32 10.19 1.06
CA ARG A 41 -8.55 11.34 1.95
C ARG A 41 -8.82 10.81 3.35
N GLU A 42 -8.04 11.25 4.32
CA GLU A 42 -8.09 10.77 5.71
C GLU A 42 -8.92 11.69 6.61
N SER A 43 -8.89 12.99 6.35
CA SER A 43 -9.63 13.99 7.12
C SER A 43 -9.78 15.29 6.34
N PHE A 44 -10.56 16.22 6.89
CA PHE A 44 -10.70 17.59 6.41
C PHE A 44 -10.62 18.54 7.60
N ASP A 45 -9.74 19.56 7.51
CA ASP A 45 -9.50 20.52 8.60
C ASP A 45 -10.30 21.83 8.46
N GLY A 46 -11.21 21.90 7.49
CA GLY A 46 -11.96 23.11 7.15
C GLY A 46 -11.41 23.86 5.93
N THR A 47 -10.15 23.64 5.57
CA THR A 47 -9.52 24.26 4.39
C THR A 47 -8.94 23.22 3.43
N TYR A 48 -8.27 22.20 3.96
CA TYR A 48 -7.57 21.16 3.22
C TYR A 48 -8.07 19.77 3.58
N TYR A 49 -8.19 18.93 2.55
CA TYR A 49 -8.22 17.48 2.71
C TYR A 49 -6.81 16.97 2.94
N HIS A 50 -6.63 16.21 4.02
CA HIS A 50 -5.39 15.50 4.30
C HIS A 50 -5.41 14.19 3.52
N CYS A 51 -4.52 14.10 2.53
CA CYS A 51 -4.50 13.03 1.56
C CYS A 51 -3.26 12.16 1.74
N ARG A 52 -3.39 10.88 1.43
CA ARG A 52 -2.31 9.88 1.46
C ARG A 52 -2.30 9.05 0.17
N TYR A 53 -1.10 8.75 -0.29
CA TYR A 53 -0.82 7.74 -1.32
C TYR A 53 0.45 6.97 -0.93
N GLY A 54 0.26 5.82 -0.27
CA GLY A 54 1.35 5.10 0.38
C GLY A 54 2.07 6.00 1.39
N LYS A 55 3.40 6.14 1.22
CA LYS A 55 4.23 7.01 2.07
C LYS A 55 4.03 8.53 1.85
N TRP A 56 3.40 8.93 0.74
CA TRP A 56 3.26 10.34 0.40
C TRP A 56 2.02 10.91 1.07
N THR A 57 2.19 11.97 1.86
CA THR A 57 1.11 12.76 2.46
C THR A 57 1.11 14.16 1.85
N PHE A 58 -0.08 14.70 1.57
CA PHE A 58 -0.23 16.02 0.97
C PHE A 58 -1.62 16.59 1.25
N ARG A 59 -1.76 17.90 1.10
CA ARG A 59 -2.96 18.68 1.42
C ARG A 59 -3.52 19.34 0.17
N LEU A 60 -4.82 19.14 -0.03
CA LEU A 60 -5.55 19.65 -1.20
C LEU A 60 -6.81 20.38 -0.75
N ARG A 61 -7.04 21.58 -1.26
CA ARG A 61 -8.34 22.26 -1.13
C ARG A 61 -9.43 21.46 -1.85
N PRO A 62 -10.70 21.66 -1.50
CA PRO A 62 -11.81 21.05 -2.21
C PRO A 62 -11.72 21.32 -3.72
N ALA A 63 -11.71 20.23 -4.49
CA ALA A 63 -11.70 20.23 -5.94
C ALA A 63 -12.53 19.06 -6.45
N LEU A 64 -13.00 19.16 -7.69
CA LEU A 64 -13.73 18.08 -8.34
C LEU A 64 -12.83 16.85 -8.44
N TRP A 65 -13.34 15.73 -7.93
CA TRP A 65 -12.66 14.45 -7.93
C TRP A 65 -13.70 13.36 -8.18
N LEU A 66 -13.26 12.22 -8.68
CA LEU A 66 -14.13 11.06 -8.83
C LEU A 66 -13.98 10.19 -7.59
N GLN A 67 -15.00 10.20 -6.73
CA GLN A 67 -15.05 9.29 -5.59
C GLN A 67 -15.21 7.85 -6.08
N ILE A 68 -14.46 6.94 -5.46
CA ILE A 68 -14.41 5.52 -5.77
C ILE A 68 -14.79 4.75 -4.52
N LYS A 69 -15.51 3.64 -4.71
CA LYS A 69 -15.82 2.73 -3.61
C LYS A 69 -14.52 2.14 -3.06
N ALA A 70 -14.33 2.26 -1.75
CA ALA A 70 -13.18 1.68 -1.09
C ALA A 70 -13.15 0.16 -1.28
N GLU A 71 -11.95 -0.37 -1.43
CA GLU A 71 -11.63 -1.79 -1.25
C GLU A 71 -10.81 -1.90 0.04
N ASP A 72 -10.68 -3.11 0.58
CA ASP A 72 -9.95 -3.41 1.82
C ASP A 72 -8.43 -3.58 1.59
N LEU A 73 -7.86 -2.84 0.63
CA LEU A 73 -6.44 -2.79 0.33
C LEU A 73 -5.98 -1.33 0.17
N ASP A 74 -4.77 -1.05 0.64
CA ASP A 74 -4.08 0.24 0.51
C ASP A 74 -2.65 0.05 0.00
N VAL A 75 -2.01 1.15 -0.41
CA VAL A 75 -0.58 1.14 -0.76
C VAL A 75 0.24 0.92 0.51
N GLY A 76 1.15 -0.06 0.47
CA GLY A 76 1.96 -0.53 1.59
C GLY A 76 1.50 -1.86 2.17
N ASP A 77 0.32 -2.35 1.79
CA ASP A 77 -0.18 -3.63 2.28
C ASP A 77 0.61 -4.82 1.73
N GLU A 78 0.93 -5.77 2.60
CA GLU A 78 1.44 -7.08 2.20
C GLU A 78 0.27 -7.96 1.74
N VAL A 79 0.42 -8.55 0.56
CA VAL A 79 -0.59 -9.38 -0.07
C VAL A 79 0.03 -10.66 -0.62
N GLU A 80 -0.72 -11.75 -0.54
CA GLU A 80 -0.44 -12.97 -1.27
C GLU A 80 -1.27 -12.98 -2.56
N THR A 81 -0.64 -13.32 -3.69
CA THR A 81 -1.39 -13.57 -4.92
C THR A 81 -2.11 -14.90 -4.82
N VAL A 82 -3.44 -14.89 -5.00
CA VAL A 82 -4.22 -16.12 -5.14
C VAL A 82 -4.30 -16.48 -6.63
N GLY A 83 -3.81 -17.67 -6.96
CA GLY A 83 -3.85 -18.20 -8.32
C GLY A 83 -5.30 -18.40 -8.74
N LEU A 84 -5.74 -17.72 -9.81
CA LEU A 84 -6.94 -18.11 -10.54
C LEU A 84 -6.49 -19.01 -11.70
N GLY A 85 -6.73 -20.32 -11.57
CA GLY A 85 -6.39 -21.33 -12.59
C GLY A 85 -4.96 -21.87 -12.50
N MET A 86 -4.47 -22.51 -13.57
CA MET A 86 -3.20 -23.24 -13.61
C MET A 86 -1.96 -22.40 -13.96
N GLU A 87 -2.08 -21.07 -14.15
CA GLU A 87 -1.02 -20.26 -14.80
C GLU A 87 -0.38 -19.14 -13.93
N ARG A 88 -0.69 -19.04 -12.63
CA ARG A 88 -0.18 -17.92 -11.83
C ARG A 88 0.68 -18.36 -10.66
N ASP A 89 1.93 -17.90 -10.69
CA ASP A 89 2.85 -17.97 -9.54
C ASP A 89 2.20 -17.32 -8.31
N LEU A 90 2.11 -18.12 -7.24
CA LEU A 90 1.75 -17.69 -5.91
C LEU A 90 2.98 -17.04 -5.29
N PHE A 91 2.85 -15.78 -4.87
CA PHE A 91 3.92 -15.09 -4.15
C PHE A 91 3.35 -14.05 -3.21
N VAL A 92 4.15 -13.73 -2.19
CA VAL A 92 3.92 -12.59 -1.31
C VAL A 92 4.61 -11.37 -1.87
N GLY A 93 3.91 -10.24 -1.87
CA GLY A 93 4.44 -8.95 -2.30
C GLY A 93 3.75 -7.79 -1.59
N GLU A 94 4.21 -6.59 -1.89
CA GLU A 94 3.68 -5.35 -1.33
C GLU A 94 2.91 -4.58 -2.41
N VAL A 95 1.75 -4.03 -2.06
CA VAL A 95 1.03 -3.09 -2.92
C VAL A 95 1.80 -1.77 -3.00
N ILE A 96 2.40 -1.47 -4.16
CA ILE A 96 3.16 -0.22 -4.38
C ILE A 96 2.37 0.84 -5.16
N GLY A 97 1.14 0.52 -5.58
CA GLY A 97 0.28 1.51 -6.21
C GLY A 97 -1.11 1.00 -6.53
N MET A 98 -2.09 1.88 -6.36
CA MET A 98 -3.49 1.67 -6.71
C MET A 98 -3.88 2.57 -7.88
N TYR A 99 -4.51 1.99 -8.90
CA TYR A 99 -4.89 2.68 -10.14
C TYR A 99 -6.33 2.39 -10.48
N TYR A 100 -7.14 3.42 -10.70
CA TYR A 100 -8.52 3.25 -11.14
C TYR A 100 -8.60 3.02 -12.64
N VAL A 101 -9.16 1.91 -13.07
CA VAL A 101 -9.39 1.61 -14.48
C VAL A 101 -10.79 2.10 -14.85
N ARG A 102 -10.92 3.38 -15.22
CA ARG A 102 -12.21 4.06 -15.47
C ARG A 102 -13.16 3.28 -16.38
N ARG A 103 -12.66 2.75 -17.50
CA ARG A 103 -13.46 1.97 -18.46
C ARG A 103 -14.08 0.69 -17.87
N LYS A 104 -13.51 0.17 -16.77
CA LYS A 104 -13.96 -1.04 -16.08
C LYS A 104 -14.64 -0.74 -14.74
N GLY A 105 -14.47 0.47 -14.21
CA GLY A 105 -15.00 0.87 -12.90
C GLY A 105 -14.37 0.11 -11.72
N ARG A 106 -13.07 -0.23 -11.78
CA ARG A 106 -12.39 -1.05 -10.77
C ARG A 106 -11.00 -0.53 -10.43
N ILE A 107 -10.52 -0.86 -9.23
CA ILE A 107 -9.14 -0.60 -8.82
C ILE A 107 -8.24 -1.74 -9.30
N ALA A 108 -7.06 -1.39 -9.77
CA ALA A 108 -6.01 -2.30 -10.15
C ALA A 108 -4.72 -1.97 -9.38
N TYR A 109 -4.04 -3.01 -8.91
CA TYR A 109 -2.95 -2.94 -7.96
C TYR A 109 -1.63 -3.28 -8.64
N ARG A 110 -0.61 -2.46 -8.43
CA ARG A 110 0.77 -2.79 -8.79
C ARG A 110 1.46 -3.37 -7.57
N LEU A 111 2.17 -4.49 -7.78
CA LEU A 111 2.89 -5.18 -6.72
C LEU A 111 4.40 -5.04 -6.89
N ARG A 112 5.11 -5.09 -5.77
CA ARG A 112 6.54 -5.34 -5.69
C ARG A 112 6.78 -6.68 -4.99
N ARG A 113 7.72 -7.46 -5.51
CA ARG A 113 8.22 -8.68 -4.86
C ARG A 113 9.72 -8.50 -4.63
N SER A 114 10.14 -8.57 -3.36
CA SER A 114 11.50 -8.21 -2.97
C SER A 114 11.85 -6.81 -3.52
N ASP A 115 12.86 -6.69 -4.38
CA ASP A 115 13.26 -5.41 -4.99
C ASP A 115 12.74 -5.21 -6.42
N GLN A 116 11.91 -6.12 -6.93
CA GLN A 116 11.42 -6.09 -8.30
C GLN A 116 9.97 -5.62 -8.39
N ASN A 117 9.75 -4.59 -9.21
CA ASN A 117 8.39 -4.15 -9.56
C ASN A 117 7.79 -5.12 -10.56
N ILE A 118 6.60 -5.65 -10.24
CA ILE A 118 5.85 -6.51 -11.15
C ILE A 118 5.10 -5.61 -12.14
N PRO A 119 5.35 -5.72 -13.45
CA PRO A 119 4.81 -4.77 -14.43
C PRO A 119 3.30 -4.90 -14.63
N ARG A 120 2.74 -6.11 -14.48
CA ARG A 120 1.30 -6.35 -14.61
C ARG A 120 0.54 -5.82 -13.39
N LEU A 121 -0.71 -5.43 -13.62
CA LEU A 121 -1.64 -5.05 -12.56
C LEU A 121 -2.50 -6.24 -12.13
N PHE A 122 -2.87 -6.25 -10.87
CA PHE A 122 -3.72 -7.25 -10.24
C PHE A 122 -5.06 -6.64 -9.84
N LEU A 123 -6.11 -7.44 -9.78
CA LEU A 123 -7.41 -7.02 -9.26
C LEU A 123 -7.55 -7.53 -7.84
N ARG A 124 -8.49 -6.97 -7.07
CA ARG A 124 -8.72 -7.36 -5.69
C ARG A 124 -8.97 -8.85 -5.51
N GLU A 125 -9.73 -9.47 -6.42
CA GLU A 125 -10.02 -10.92 -6.36
C GLU A 125 -8.78 -11.80 -6.57
N HIS A 126 -7.66 -11.24 -7.05
CA HIS A 126 -6.39 -11.95 -7.21
C HIS A 126 -5.49 -11.85 -5.97
N LEU A 127 -5.92 -11.14 -4.94
CA LEU A 127 -5.08 -10.78 -3.80
C LEU A 127 -5.74 -11.20 -2.50
N ARG A 128 -4.92 -11.62 -1.54
CA ARG A 128 -5.32 -11.83 -0.16
C ARG A 128 -4.47 -10.93 0.72
N LEU A 129 -5.10 -10.02 1.47
CA LEU A 129 -4.41 -9.23 2.47
C LEU A 129 -3.80 -10.14 3.54
N LEU A 130 -2.51 -9.96 3.81
CA LEU A 130 -1.81 -10.66 4.88
C LEU A 130 -1.89 -9.80 6.14
N SER A 131 -3.05 -9.85 6.80
CA SER A 131 -3.28 -9.08 8.03
C SER A 131 -2.67 -9.71 9.28
N ASP A 132 -2.09 -10.91 9.19
CA ASP A 132 -1.46 -11.60 10.33
C ASP A 132 -0.16 -12.29 9.92
N LYS A 133 0.94 -11.93 10.61
CA LYS A 133 2.12 -12.79 10.69
C LYS A 133 1.65 -14.09 11.34
N GLN A 134 1.61 -15.19 10.59
CA GLN A 134 1.36 -16.49 11.17
C GLN A 134 2.35 -16.69 12.33
N ARG A 135 1.84 -16.64 13.58
CA ARG A 135 2.61 -17.12 14.72
C ARG A 135 2.75 -18.61 14.50
N VAL A 136 4.00 -19.08 14.45
CA VAL A 136 4.30 -20.52 14.44
C VAL A 136 3.53 -21.12 15.61
N ARG A 137 2.77 -22.21 15.36
CA ARG A 137 2.10 -22.93 16.45
C ARG A 137 3.16 -23.25 17.50
N GLN A 138 2.85 -23.00 18.76
CA GLN A 138 3.73 -23.41 19.85
C GLN A 138 3.97 -24.91 19.69
N GLY A 139 5.23 -25.32 19.53
CA GLY A 139 5.55 -26.73 19.35
C GLY A 139 5.04 -27.51 20.55
N GLU A 140 4.25 -28.55 20.31
CA GLU A 140 3.75 -29.46 21.37
C GLU A 140 4.88 -30.33 21.94
N ILE A 141 6.02 -30.39 21.24
CA ILE A 141 7.19 -31.15 21.64
C ILE A 141 8.03 -30.29 22.57
N GLU A 142 8.14 -30.70 23.83
CA GLU A 142 9.17 -30.18 24.74
C GLU A 142 10.55 -30.51 24.16
N HIS A 143 11.15 -29.53 23.50
CA HIS A 143 12.54 -29.66 23.08
C HIS A 143 13.42 -29.57 24.33
N PRO A 144 14.32 -30.55 24.57
CA PRO A 144 15.24 -30.46 25.68
C PRO A 144 16.08 -29.20 25.51
N THR A 145 16.06 -28.32 26.52
CA THR A 145 16.95 -27.16 26.53
C THR A 145 18.38 -27.70 26.57
N PRO A 146 19.25 -27.36 25.60
CA PRO A 146 20.62 -27.85 25.61
C PRO A 146 21.30 -27.41 26.90
N LYS A 147 21.72 -28.38 27.71
CA LYS A 147 22.52 -28.13 28.90
C LYS A 147 23.96 -27.91 28.44
N TRP A 148 24.38 -26.64 28.37
CA TRP A 148 25.78 -26.31 28.19
C TRP A 148 26.56 -26.83 29.40
N ASN A 149 27.41 -27.82 29.18
CA ASN A 149 28.22 -28.50 30.20
C ASN A 149 29.58 -27.81 30.45
N GLY A 150 29.80 -26.62 29.89
CA GLY A 150 31.08 -25.90 30.01
C GLY A 150 32.10 -26.27 28.93
N SER A 151 31.88 -27.32 28.13
CA SER A 151 32.81 -27.69 27.06
C SER A 151 32.44 -27.03 25.74
N GLY A 152 33.16 -25.96 25.41
CA GLY A 152 33.18 -25.36 24.09
C GLY A 152 34.48 -24.57 23.95
N GLU A 153 35.16 -24.70 22.82
CA GLU A 153 36.31 -23.87 22.52
C GLU A 153 35.90 -22.40 22.55
N ARG A 154 36.55 -21.63 23.42
CA ARG A 154 36.48 -20.17 23.36
C ARG A 154 37.39 -19.74 22.23
N ILE A 155 36.83 -19.18 21.17
CA ILE A 155 37.61 -18.46 20.17
C ILE A 155 38.13 -17.20 20.86
N GLY A 156 39.37 -17.25 21.33
CA GLY A 156 40.06 -16.11 21.89
C GLY A 156 40.40 -15.14 20.77
N PHE A 157 39.80 -13.95 20.78
CA PHE A 157 40.31 -12.85 19.99
C PHE A 157 41.57 -12.32 20.70
N SER A 158 42.71 -12.45 20.04
CA SER A 158 43.95 -11.77 20.45
C SER A 158 43.81 -10.29 20.09
N ASP A 159 44.22 -9.42 21.01
CA ASP A 159 44.29 -7.95 20.82
C ASP A 159 45.19 -7.55 19.63
#